data_AF-A0A935AF76-F1
#
_entry.id   AF-A0A935AF76-F1
#
_cell.length_a   1.000
_cell.length_b   1.000
_cell.length_c   1.000
_cell.angle_alpha   90.00
_cell.angle_beta   90.00
_cell.angle_gamma   90.00
#
_symmetry.space_group_name_H-M   'P 1'
#
loop_
_entity.id
_entity.type
_entity.pdbx_description
1 polymer ?
#
loop_
_entity_poly.entity_id
_entity_poly.type
_entity_poly.pdbx_seq_one_letter_code
_entity_poly.pdbx_strand_id
1 'polypeptide(L)'
;MYKLFIIIALFTTFVGCNKKESSAEVKRPIDHWVFRSVLDWNPRMVTLALSDDLWASYHAETGALYKAWKGSVYFDGAVYTTAHGPQPISIGNSYVENMHKNPWYALSGKDTIPVKFDYKGHRFVKGKAQLMYQLSSEKWAKPVRIYEEIDVEKTDSGQSKFLRTFTTENVADGVNIGLMANLSSIVVENNIETDGKWTISKKKK
;
A
#
# COMPACT_ATOMS: atom_id res chain seq x y z
N MET A 1 13.85 -77.72 -16.59
CA MET A 1 13.12 -77.05 -17.68
C MET A 1 12.18 -76.01 -17.07
N TYR A 2 12.31 -74.77 -17.56
CA TYR A 2 11.55 -73.54 -17.32
C TYR A 2 11.29 -72.99 -15.90
N LYS A 3 12.02 -71.88 -15.65
CA LYS A 3 11.77 -70.79 -14.71
C LYS A 3 10.42 -70.10 -14.99
N LEU A 4 9.74 -69.62 -13.96
CA LEU A 4 8.89 -68.43 -14.06
C LEU A 4 8.91 -67.67 -12.72
N PHE A 5 9.81 -66.69 -12.62
CA PHE A 5 9.82 -65.69 -11.55
C PHE A 5 8.86 -64.57 -11.98
N ILE A 6 7.72 -64.43 -11.30
CA ILE A 6 6.82 -63.30 -11.47
C ILE A 6 7.31 -62.20 -10.53
N ILE A 7 7.95 -61.18 -11.09
CA ILE A 7 8.29 -59.93 -10.39
C ILE A 7 7.11 -58.98 -10.59
N ILE A 8 6.32 -58.78 -9.52
CA ILE A 8 5.27 -57.77 -9.48
C ILE A 8 5.96 -56.42 -9.25
N ALA A 9 6.10 -55.63 -10.32
CA ALA A 9 6.56 -54.25 -10.25
C ALA A 9 5.40 -53.37 -9.73
N LEU A 10 5.51 -52.98 -8.45
CA LEU A 10 4.59 -52.06 -7.79
C LEU A 10 4.86 -50.64 -8.30
N PHE A 11 4.04 -50.18 -9.25
CA PHE A 11 4.13 -48.85 -9.83
C PHE A 11 3.49 -47.83 -8.88
N THR A 12 4.27 -47.25 -7.96
CA THR A 12 3.83 -46.15 -7.09
C THR A 12 3.75 -44.85 -7.87
N THR A 13 2.55 -44.48 -8.33
CA THR A 13 2.28 -43.16 -8.90
C THR A 13 2.24 -42.11 -7.79
N PHE A 14 3.29 -41.29 -7.68
CA PHE A 14 3.25 -40.05 -6.91
C PHE A 14 2.32 -39.06 -7.63
N VAL A 15 1.06 -38.98 -7.19
CA VAL A 15 0.15 -37.89 -7.56
C VAL A 15 0.56 -36.66 -6.76
N GLY A 16 1.54 -35.92 -7.27
CA GLY A 16 1.87 -34.57 -6.81
C GLY A 16 0.73 -33.63 -7.16
N CYS A 17 -0.24 -33.48 -6.25
CA CYS A 17 -1.29 -32.50 -6.38
C CYS A 17 -0.67 -31.11 -6.12
N ASN A 18 -0.15 -30.47 -7.17
CA ASN A 18 0.11 -29.04 -7.16
C ASN A 18 -1.25 -28.34 -7.09
N LYS A 19 -1.79 -28.17 -5.87
CA LYS A 19 -2.76 -27.13 -5.60
C LYS A 19 -2.05 -25.82 -5.91
N LYS A 20 -2.17 -25.35 -7.16
CA LYS A 20 -2.07 -23.93 -7.45
C LYS A 20 -3.11 -23.31 -6.53
N GLU A 21 -2.67 -22.64 -5.47
CA GLU A 21 -3.50 -21.67 -4.78
C GLU A 21 -4.01 -20.73 -5.86
N SER A 22 -5.26 -20.95 -6.27
CA SER A 22 -6.01 -19.99 -7.03
C SER A 22 -6.24 -18.84 -6.05
N SER A 23 -5.26 -17.93 -5.96
CA SER A 23 -5.53 -16.60 -5.46
C SER A 23 -6.62 -16.06 -6.39
N ALA A 24 -7.85 -15.95 -5.89
CA ALA A 24 -8.93 -15.31 -6.62
C ALA A 24 -8.37 -13.97 -7.12
N GLU A 25 -8.36 -13.79 -8.44
CA GLU A 25 -7.80 -12.59 -9.05
C GLU A 25 -8.63 -11.40 -8.57
N VAL A 26 -8.04 -10.55 -7.72
CA VAL A 26 -8.74 -9.38 -7.18
C VAL A 26 -9.02 -8.45 -8.35
N LYS A 27 -10.28 -8.35 -8.76
CA LYS A 27 -10.69 -7.45 -9.84
C LYS A 27 -10.42 -6.01 -9.44
N ARG A 28 -9.54 -5.34 -10.18
CA ARG A 28 -9.23 -3.92 -10.01
C ARG A 28 -10.07 -3.06 -10.98
N PRO A 29 -10.30 -1.77 -10.69
CA PRO A 29 -11.13 -0.90 -11.54
C PRO A 29 -10.56 -0.68 -12.95
N ILE A 30 -9.24 -0.71 -13.08
CA ILE A 30 -8.49 -0.52 -14.33
C ILE A 30 -7.30 -1.49 -14.37
N ASP A 31 -6.79 -1.81 -15.56
CA ASP A 31 -5.67 -2.76 -15.70
C ASP A 31 -4.37 -2.24 -15.08
N HIS A 32 -4.05 -0.96 -15.31
CA HIS A 32 -2.88 -0.28 -14.75
C HIS A 32 -3.20 0.35 -13.39
N TRP A 33 -3.75 -0.43 -12.47
CA TRP A 33 -4.30 0.05 -11.21
C TRP A 33 -3.29 0.66 -10.23
N VAL A 34 -1.98 0.61 -10.50
CA VAL A 34 -0.96 1.41 -9.82
C VAL A 34 -0.18 2.20 -10.85
N PHE A 35 -0.18 3.53 -10.75
CA PHE A 35 0.44 4.39 -11.75
C PHE A 35 0.98 5.70 -11.17
N ARG A 36 1.80 6.40 -11.97
CA ARG A 36 2.40 7.69 -11.64
C ARG A 36 1.73 8.80 -12.45
N SER A 37 1.41 9.92 -11.83
CA SER A 37 0.79 11.06 -12.52
C SER A 37 1.05 12.41 -11.85
N VAL A 38 0.57 13.46 -12.50
CA VAL A 38 0.30 14.76 -11.86
C VAL A 38 -1.19 14.76 -11.50
N LEU A 39 -1.55 14.29 -10.30
CA LEU A 39 -2.94 14.18 -9.86
C LEU A 39 -3.35 15.46 -9.14
N ASP A 40 -4.47 16.06 -9.51
CA ASP A 40 -5.00 17.27 -8.85
C ASP A 40 -3.96 18.40 -8.76
N TRP A 41 -3.18 18.58 -9.82
CA TRP A 41 -2.04 19.52 -9.90
C TRP A 41 -0.86 19.22 -8.97
N ASN A 42 -0.89 18.11 -8.23
CA ASN A 42 0.25 17.64 -7.45
C ASN A 42 1.15 16.78 -8.35
N PRO A 43 2.41 17.15 -8.57
CA PRO A 43 3.33 16.32 -9.34
C PRO A 43 3.79 15.10 -8.54
N ARG A 44 4.32 14.09 -9.24
CA ARG A 44 5.01 12.93 -8.65
C ARG A 44 4.11 12.13 -7.69
N MET A 45 2.86 11.92 -8.08
CA MET A 45 1.89 11.12 -7.32
C MET A 45 1.97 9.64 -7.69
N VAL A 46 1.81 8.74 -6.73
CA VAL A 46 1.53 7.31 -6.95
C VAL A 46 0.05 7.10 -6.64
N THR A 47 -0.73 6.67 -7.62
CA THR A 47 -2.17 6.44 -7.45
C THR A 47 -2.48 4.95 -7.58
N LEU A 48 -3.32 4.46 -6.67
CA LEU A 48 -3.77 3.08 -6.56
C LEU A 48 -5.30 3.04 -6.71
N ALA A 49 -5.78 2.38 -7.76
CA ALA A 49 -7.19 2.04 -7.95
C ALA A 49 -7.46 0.69 -7.26
N LEU A 50 -7.72 0.71 -5.94
CA LEU A 50 -7.82 -0.53 -5.15
C LEU A 50 -9.13 -1.27 -5.41
N SER A 51 -10.24 -0.53 -5.51
CA SER A 51 -11.58 -0.99 -5.88
C SER A 51 -12.43 0.19 -6.37
N ASP A 52 -13.61 -0.07 -6.92
CA ASP A 52 -14.56 0.97 -7.34
C ASP A 52 -14.99 1.89 -6.18
N ASP A 53 -14.89 1.40 -4.95
CA ASP A 53 -15.25 2.13 -3.74
C ASP A 53 -14.06 2.77 -3.01
N LEU A 54 -12.82 2.49 -3.44
CA LEU A 54 -11.62 2.99 -2.77
C LEU A 54 -10.43 3.16 -3.73
N TRP A 55 -10.05 4.41 -3.91
CA TRP A 55 -8.79 4.82 -4.53
C TRP A 55 -7.93 5.51 -3.49
N ALA A 56 -6.61 5.42 -3.64
CA ALA A 56 -5.65 6.10 -2.77
C ALA A 56 -4.51 6.70 -3.60
N SER A 57 -4.02 7.87 -3.22
CA SER A 57 -2.89 8.50 -3.88
C SER A 57 -1.87 9.02 -2.87
N TYR A 58 -0.59 8.93 -3.20
CA TYR A 58 0.55 9.22 -2.34
C TYR A 58 1.54 10.16 -3.03
N HIS A 59 2.11 11.09 -2.29
CA HIS A 59 3.27 11.86 -2.73
C HIS A 59 4.52 10.98 -2.68
N ALA A 60 5.16 10.71 -3.82
CA ALA A 60 6.43 9.97 -3.79
C ALA A 60 7.63 10.82 -3.34
N GLU A 61 7.47 12.13 -3.21
CA GLU A 61 8.54 12.98 -2.68
C GLU A 61 8.62 12.93 -1.16
N THR A 62 7.49 12.69 -0.49
CA THR A 62 7.41 12.79 0.96
C THR A 62 6.85 11.55 1.64
N GLY A 63 6.32 10.61 0.88
CA GLY A 63 5.67 9.40 1.38
C GLY A 63 4.34 9.66 2.06
N ALA A 64 3.79 10.86 1.92
CA ALA A 64 2.47 11.18 2.44
C ALA A 64 1.38 10.54 1.59
N LEU A 65 0.45 9.82 2.24
CA LEU A 65 -0.89 9.65 1.70
C LEU A 65 -1.41 11.05 1.42
N TYR A 66 -1.81 11.35 0.19
CA TYR A 66 -2.48 12.60 -0.18
C TYR A 66 -3.97 12.47 0.09
N LYS A 67 -4.60 11.48 -0.54
CA LYS A 67 -6.04 11.34 -0.56
C LYS A 67 -6.45 9.87 -0.65
N ALA A 68 -7.51 9.49 0.05
CA ALA A 68 -8.25 8.25 -0.15
C ALA A 68 -9.72 8.61 -0.39
N TRP A 69 -10.34 8.06 -1.45
CA TRP A 69 -11.68 8.50 -1.88
C TRP A 69 -12.48 7.40 -2.57
N LYS A 70 -13.79 7.59 -2.63
CA LYS A 70 -14.72 6.79 -3.45
C LYS A 70 -14.90 7.46 -4.80
N GLY A 71 -14.66 6.74 -5.89
CA GLY A 71 -14.87 7.23 -7.25
C GLY A 71 -13.79 6.75 -8.21
N SER A 72 -13.17 7.66 -8.94
CA SER A 72 -12.20 7.34 -9.99
C SER A 72 -11.21 8.47 -10.21
N VAL A 73 -10.33 8.30 -11.21
CA VAL A 73 -9.57 9.39 -11.82
C VAL A 73 -10.14 9.65 -13.20
N TYR A 74 -10.41 10.92 -13.50
CA TYR A 74 -10.64 11.36 -14.87
C TYR A 74 -9.28 11.47 -15.56
N PHE A 75 -9.01 10.54 -16.47
CA PHE A 75 -7.81 10.52 -17.29
C PHE A 75 -8.07 11.35 -18.54
N ASP A 76 -7.32 12.43 -18.70
CA ASP A 76 -7.26 13.21 -19.92
C ASP A 76 -5.79 13.54 -20.21
N GLY A 77 -5.46 13.92 -21.44
CA GLY A 77 -4.07 14.18 -21.84
C GLY A 77 -3.54 13.26 -22.94
N ALA A 78 -2.44 13.68 -23.58
CA ALA A 78 -1.93 13.06 -24.81
C ALA A 78 -1.51 11.59 -24.63
N VAL A 79 -1.17 11.19 -23.40
CA VAL A 79 -0.83 9.80 -23.05
C VAL A 79 -2.08 8.89 -23.01
N TYR A 80 -3.26 9.46 -22.75
CA TYR A 80 -4.52 8.70 -22.58
C TYR A 80 -5.48 8.87 -23.76
N THR A 81 -5.55 10.06 -24.36
CA THR A 81 -6.53 10.40 -25.39
C THR A 81 -5.90 10.83 -26.72
N THR A 82 -4.57 10.78 -26.85
CA THR A 82 -3.78 11.30 -28.00
C THR A 82 -3.94 12.80 -28.30
N ALA A 83 -4.77 13.51 -27.52
CA ALA A 83 -4.95 14.96 -27.54
C ALA A 83 -4.39 15.59 -26.26
N HIS A 84 -3.94 16.84 -26.30
CA HIS A 84 -3.55 17.59 -25.09
C HIS A 84 -4.78 17.90 -24.23
N GLY A 85 -5.18 16.94 -23.39
CA GLY A 85 -6.13 17.15 -22.31
C GLY A 85 -5.48 17.62 -20.99
N PRO A 86 -6.31 18.08 -20.03
CA PRO A 86 -5.88 18.49 -18.69
C PRO A 86 -5.16 17.38 -17.94
N GLN A 87 -4.35 17.76 -16.94
CA GLN A 87 -3.73 16.81 -16.02
C GLN A 87 -4.79 15.95 -15.31
N PRO A 88 -4.51 14.69 -14.94
CA PRO A 88 -5.48 13.82 -14.25
C PRO A 88 -6.10 14.43 -12.99
N ILE A 89 -7.41 14.25 -12.82
CA ILE A 89 -8.19 14.81 -11.70
C ILE A 89 -8.90 13.69 -10.93
N SER A 90 -8.87 13.74 -9.61
CA SER A 90 -9.66 12.83 -8.76
C SER A 90 -11.15 13.19 -8.80
N ILE A 91 -11.99 12.20 -9.04
CA ILE A 91 -13.45 12.35 -9.10
C ILE A 91 -14.08 11.57 -7.95
N GLY A 92 -14.95 12.24 -7.19
CA GLY A 92 -15.74 11.65 -6.12
C GLY A 92 -15.40 12.15 -4.72
N ASN A 93 -15.97 11.49 -3.71
CA ASN A 93 -15.96 11.96 -2.33
C ASN A 93 -14.74 11.41 -1.56
N SER A 94 -13.98 12.32 -0.95
CA SER A 94 -12.83 11.99 -0.12
C SER A 94 -13.28 11.36 1.20
N TYR A 95 -12.70 10.20 1.52
CA TYR A 95 -12.72 9.67 2.88
C TYR A 95 -11.68 10.39 3.73
N VAL A 96 -10.48 10.58 3.18
CA VAL A 96 -9.35 11.25 3.81
C VAL A 96 -8.66 12.16 2.81
N GLU A 97 -8.35 13.38 3.24
CA GLU A 97 -7.36 14.25 2.63
C GLU A 97 -6.32 14.60 3.69
N ASN A 98 -5.08 14.20 3.47
CA ASN A 98 -4.05 14.29 4.49
C ASN A 98 -3.45 15.70 4.53
N MET A 99 -3.36 16.28 5.71
CA MET A 99 -2.74 17.59 5.92
C MET A 99 -1.23 17.52 6.17
N HIS A 100 -0.70 16.34 6.48
CA HIS A 100 0.72 16.15 6.82
C HIS A 100 1.56 15.98 5.55
N LYS A 101 2.22 17.07 5.11
CA LYS A 101 3.10 17.04 3.93
C LYS A 101 4.31 16.12 4.10
N ASN A 102 4.92 16.12 5.29
CA ASN A 102 6.08 15.30 5.63
C ASN A 102 5.74 14.45 6.88
N PRO A 103 5.12 13.28 6.71
CA PRO A 103 4.50 12.58 7.84
C PRO A 103 5.45 11.63 8.56
N TRP A 104 6.56 11.24 7.92
CA TRP A 104 7.52 10.31 8.50
C TRP A 104 8.42 10.99 9.52
N TYR A 105 8.60 10.35 10.67
CA TYR A 105 9.53 10.79 11.69
C TYR A 105 10.12 9.57 12.42
N ALA A 106 11.21 9.80 13.14
CA ALA A 106 11.79 8.80 14.02
C ALA A 106 11.99 9.38 15.43
N LEU A 107 11.87 8.52 16.44
CA LEU A 107 12.08 8.86 17.84
C LEU A 107 13.15 7.96 18.44
N SER A 108 14.04 8.53 19.25
CA SER A 108 14.88 7.79 20.19
C SER A 108 14.46 8.19 21.60
N GLY A 109 13.69 7.34 22.28
CA GLY A 109 13.00 7.72 23.50
C GLY A 109 12.03 8.89 23.29
N LYS A 110 12.34 10.07 23.85
CA LYS A 110 11.53 11.29 23.71
C LYS A 110 12.06 12.24 22.62
N ASP A 111 13.26 12.00 22.11
CA ASP A 111 13.93 12.90 21.18
C ASP A 111 13.55 12.57 19.74
N THR A 112 13.31 13.60 18.92
CA THR A 112 13.09 13.43 17.49
C THR A 112 14.41 13.28 16.74
N ILE A 113 14.44 12.36 15.79
CA ILE A 113 15.53 12.17 14.86
C ILE A 113 15.09 12.72 13.50
N PRO A 114 15.81 13.71 12.93
CA PRO A 114 15.57 14.15 11.57
C PRO A 114 15.76 12.99 10.58
N VAL A 115 14.80 12.82 9.69
CA VAL A 115 14.81 11.79 8.65
C VAL A 115 14.62 12.40 7.27
N LYS A 116 15.34 11.88 6.30
CA LYS A 116 15.11 12.11 4.89
C LYS A 116 14.35 10.92 4.31
N PHE A 117 13.22 11.20 3.67
CA PHE A 117 12.42 10.21 2.96
C PHE A 117 12.90 10.05 1.51
N ASP A 118 12.99 8.80 1.05
CA ASP A 118 13.23 8.47 -0.36
C ASP A 118 12.27 7.36 -0.82
N TYR A 119 11.45 7.64 -1.83
CA TYR A 119 10.63 6.61 -2.50
C TYR A 119 11.48 5.75 -3.42
N LYS A 120 11.37 4.42 -3.30
CA LYS A 120 12.14 3.44 -4.06
C LYS A 120 11.32 2.68 -5.11
N GLY A 121 10.08 3.11 -5.36
CA GLY A 121 9.18 2.47 -6.31
C GLY A 121 8.12 1.61 -5.63
N HIS A 122 7.45 0.81 -6.44
CA HIS A 122 6.42 -0.13 -6.00
C HIS A 122 6.60 -1.46 -6.71
N ARG A 123 6.03 -2.51 -6.15
CA ARG A 123 5.96 -3.85 -6.74
C ARG A 123 4.63 -4.52 -6.39
N PHE A 124 4.33 -5.62 -7.08
CA PHE A 124 3.19 -6.47 -6.73
C PHE A 124 3.65 -7.69 -5.93
N VAL A 125 3.01 -7.94 -4.80
CA VAL A 125 3.25 -9.12 -3.95
C VAL A 125 1.91 -9.80 -3.74
N LYS A 126 1.76 -11.04 -4.24
CA LYS A 126 0.50 -11.82 -4.13
C LYS A 126 -0.76 -11.03 -4.56
N GLY A 127 -0.68 -10.26 -5.65
CA GLY A 127 -1.80 -9.46 -6.17
C GLY A 127 -2.07 -8.13 -5.44
N LYS A 128 -1.25 -7.78 -4.44
CA LYS A 128 -1.33 -6.52 -3.68
C LYS A 128 -0.20 -5.58 -4.05
N ALA A 129 -0.44 -4.29 -3.87
CA ALA A 129 0.56 -3.26 -4.12
C ALA A 129 1.43 -3.12 -2.89
N GLN A 130 2.75 -3.11 -3.09
CA GLN A 130 3.70 -2.79 -2.04
C GLN A 130 4.52 -1.57 -2.44
N LEU A 131 4.34 -0.48 -1.72
CA LEU A 131 5.16 0.73 -1.87
C LEU A 131 6.44 0.56 -1.05
N MET A 132 7.58 0.96 -1.62
CA MET A 132 8.90 0.77 -1.02
C MET A 132 9.54 2.12 -0.71
N TYR A 133 9.95 2.31 0.53
CA TYR A 133 10.54 3.56 1.02
C TYR A 133 11.88 3.32 1.71
N GLN A 134 12.66 4.38 1.82
CA GLN A 134 13.78 4.48 2.74
C GLN A 134 13.69 5.74 3.59
N LEU A 135 14.01 5.60 4.87
CA LEU A 135 14.31 6.72 5.75
C LEU A 135 15.80 6.72 6.07
N SER A 136 16.46 7.84 5.84
CA SER A 136 17.87 8.05 6.12
C SER A 136 18.05 9.11 7.20
N SER A 137 19.05 8.96 8.06
CA SER A 137 19.44 9.97 9.04
C SER A 137 20.95 9.97 9.20
N GLU A 138 21.53 11.13 9.51
CA GLU A 138 22.96 11.26 9.81
C GLU A 138 23.38 10.42 11.03
N LYS A 139 22.41 10.07 11.90
CA LYS A 139 22.63 9.24 13.08
C LYS A 139 22.64 7.73 12.80
N TRP A 140 22.37 7.30 11.56
CA TRP A 140 22.21 5.88 11.21
C TRP A 140 23.26 5.44 10.19
N ALA A 141 23.87 4.28 10.43
CA ALA A 141 24.84 3.70 9.50
C ALA A 141 24.19 3.13 8.22
N LYS A 142 22.91 2.72 8.31
CA LYS A 142 22.13 2.17 7.19
C LYS A 142 20.76 2.84 7.17
N PRO A 143 20.15 3.04 5.98
CA PRO A 143 18.79 3.51 5.90
C PRO A 143 17.82 2.45 6.43
N VAL A 144 16.77 2.91 7.11
CA VAL A 144 15.61 2.10 7.45
C VAL A 144 14.82 1.85 6.17
N ARG A 145 14.57 0.58 5.84
CA ARG A 145 13.69 0.23 4.71
C ARG A 145 12.28 0.05 5.24
N ILE A 146 11.30 0.55 4.48
CA ILE A 146 9.88 0.41 4.82
C ILE A 146 9.17 -0.17 3.60
N TYR A 147 8.37 -1.20 3.84
CA TYR A 147 7.51 -1.84 2.86
C TYR A 147 6.07 -1.65 3.32
N GLU A 148 5.29 -0.89 2.56
CA GLU A 148 3.89 -0.65 2.84
C GLU A 148 3.05 -1.47 1.85
N GLU A 149 2.45 -2.56 2.32
CA GLU A 149 1.44 -3.30 1.55
C GLU A 149 0.07 -2.60 1.72
N ILE A 150 -0.58 -2.32 0.59
CA ILE A 150 -1.85 -1.59 0.54
C ILE A 150 -2.89 -2.48 -0.13
N ASP A 151 -4.05 -2.57 0.51
CA ASP A 151 -5.19 -3.28 -0.06
C ASP A 151 -6.54 -2.73 0.46
N VAL A 152 -7.62 -3.36 -0.01
CA VAL A 152 -8.98 -3.08 0.41
C VAL A 152 -9.70 -4.36 0.79
N GLU A 153 -10.41 -4.32 1.90
CA GLU A 153 -11.35 -5.37 2.30
C GLU A 153 -12.78 -4.80 2.39
N LYS A 154 -13.76 -5.69 2.50
CA LYS A 154 -15.15 -5.32 2.78
C LYS A 154 -15.50 -5.75 4.19
N THR A 155 -16.13 -4.87 4.95
CA THR A 155 -16.77 -5.23 6.22
C THR A 155 -17.99 -6.09 5.96
N ASP A 156 -18.52 -6.75 7.00
CA ASP A 156 -19.77 -7.51 6.93
C ASP A 156 -20.96 -6.66 6.46
N SER A 157 -20.91 -5.34 6.73
CA SER A 157 -21.90 -4.36 6.28
C SER A 157 -21.64 -3.82 4.86
N GLY A 158 -20.65 -4.34 4.13
CA GLY A 158 -20.30 -3.95 2.76
C GLY A 158 -19.48 -2.66 2.62
N GLN A 159 -19.02 -2.08 3.73
CA GLN A 159 -18.18 -0.87 3.69
C GLN A 159 -16.73 -1.23 3.32
N SER A 160 -16.03 -0.35 2.62
CA SER A 160 -14.62 -0.55 2.29
C SER A 160 -13.73 -0.27 3.50
N LYS A 161 -12.87 -1.23 3.85
CA LYS A 161 -11.80 -1.10 4.83
C LYS A 161 -10.49 -0.82 4.10
N PHE A 162 -9.87 0.31 4.39
CA PHE A 162 -8.57 0.67 3.81
C PHE A 162 -7.45 0.05 4.63
N LEU A 163 -6.72 -0.90 4.04
CA LEU A 163 -5.69 -1.67 4.73
C LEU A 163 -4.30 -1.21 4.33
N ARG A 164 -3.47 -0.99 5.34
CA ARG A 164 -2.07 -0.59 5.20
C ARG A 164 -1.26 -1.40 6.20
N THR A 165 -0.37 -2.25 5.71
CA THR A 165 0.53 -3.06 6.53
C THR A 165 1.96 -2.60 6.31
N PHE A 166 2.65 -2.26 7.39
CA PHE A 166 4.01 -1.73 7.32
C PHE A 166 5.00 -2.74 7.87
N THR A 167 6.00 -3.08 7.06
CA THR A 167 7.17 -3.85 7.50
C THR A 167 8.38 -2.95 7.46
N THR A 168 9.13 -2.89 8.55
CA THR A 168 10.36 -2.10 8.63
C THR A 168 11.58 -3.00 8.79
N GLU A 169 12.71 -2.57 8.24
CA GLU A 169 14.00 -3.26 8.35
C GLU A 169 15.11 -2.26 8.70
N ASN A 170 16.14 -2.73 9.41
CA ASN A 170 17.27 -1.92 9.90
C ASN A 170 16.87 -0.77 10.85
N VAL A 171 15.74 -0.89 11.56
CA VAL A 171 15.43 0.05 12.64
C VAL A 171 16.45 -0.17 13.76
N ALA A 172 17.17 0.88 14.14
CA ALA A 172 18.18 0.81 15.20
C ALA A 172 17.53 0.56 16.57
N ASP A 173 18.25 -0.09 17.48
CA ASP A 173 17.75 -0.38 18.82
C ASP A 173 17.33 0.91 19.55
N GLY A 174 16.17 0.86 20.20
CA GLY A 174 15.58 2.01 20.90
C GLY A 174 14.99 3.10 19.99
N VAL A 175 15.06 2.93 18.66
CA VAL A 175 14.44 3.84 17.69
C VAL A 175 13.04 3.35 17.33
N ASN A 176 12.08 4.27 17.31
CA ASN A 176 10.74 4.02 16.79
C ASN A 176 10.51 4.84 15.52
N ILE A 177 9.94 4.23 14.49
CA ILE A 177 9.49 4.93 13.29
C ILE A 177 8.02 5.27 13.45
N GLY A 178 7.68 6.53 13.19
CA GLY A 178 6.32 7.04 13.27
C GLY A 178 5.84 7.62 11.96
N LEU A 179 4.52 7.57 11.77
CA LEU A 179 3.81 8.14 10.64
C LEU A 179 2.68 9.04 11.15
N MET A 180 2.73 10.33 10.81
CA MET A 180 1.62 11.24 11.06
C MET A 180 0.53 11.01 10.02
N ALA A 181 -0.70 10.86 10.49
CA ALA A 181 -1.88 10.79 9.66
C ALA A 181 -3.01 11.57 10.32
N ASN A 182 -3.85 12.21 9.51
CA ASN A 182 -5.19 12.58 9.94
C ASN A 182 -6.21 11.63 9.34
N LEU A 183 -7.26 11.40 10.11
CA LEU A 183 -8.39 10.61 9.69
C LEU A 183 -9.61 11.50 9.68
N SER A 184 -10.45 11.33 8.68
CA SER A 184 -11.75 11.97 8.53
C SER A 184 -12.76 10.92 8.11
N SER A 185 -14.05 11.26 8.16
CA SER A 185 -15.13 10.35 7.75
C SER A 185 -15.15 9.03 8.52
N ILE A 186 -14.61 9.04 9.74
CA ILE A 186 -14.66 7.92 10.68
C ILE A 186 -15.87 8.13 11.58
N VAL A 187 -16.86 7.26 11.44
CA VAL A 187 -18.14 7.35 12.19
C VAL A 187 -17.93 7.08 13.67
N VAL A 188 -17.08 6.10 14.01
CA VAL A 188 -16.72 5.75 15.40
C VAL A 188 -15.25 5.38 15.49
N GLU A 189 -14.59 5.70 16.61
CA GLU A 189 -13.15 5.45 16.80
C GLU A 189 -12.76 3.98 16.65
N ASN A 190 -13.67 3.05 16.99
CA ASN A 190 -13.45 1.61 16.86
C ASN A 190 -13.30 1.14 15.40
N ASN A 191 -13.56 2.00 14.41
CA ASN A 191 -13.28 1.69 13.00
C ASN A 191 -11.79 1.86 12.65
N ILE A 192 -10.96 2.28 13.61
CA ILE A 192 -9.50 2.33 13.48
C ILE A 192 -8.93 1.11 14.20
N GLU A 193 -8.26 0.24 13.45
CA GLU A 193 -7.54 -0.92 13.98
C GLU A 193 -6.06 -0.78 13.63
N THR A 194 -5.20 -0.98 14.62
CA THR A 194 -3.74 -0.98 14.44
C THR A 194 -3.06 -1.80 15.53
N ASP A 195 -2.00 -2.50 15.16
CA ASP A 195 -1.05 -3.15 16.06
C ASP A 195 0.10 -2.22 16.50
N GLY A 196 0.16 -1.02 15.91
CA GLY A 196 1.11 0.03 16.26
C GLY A 196 0.63 0.89 17.43
N LYS A 197 1.56 1.70 17.97
CA LYS A 197 1.21 2.69 19.00
C LYS A 197 0.44 3.86 18.37
N TRP A 198 -0.86 3.94 18.66
CA TRP A 198 -1.70 5.06 18.25
C TRP A 198 -1.66 6.21 19.27
N THR A 199 -1.35 7.43 18.82
CA THR A 199 -1.34 8.63 19.67
C THR A 199 -2.12 9.76 18.99
N ILE A 200 -3.17 10.25 19.65
CA ILE A 200 -4.01 11.34 19.13
C ILE A 200 -3.37 12.68 19.52
N SER A 201 -2.81 13.39 18.54
CA SER A 201 -2.22 14.73 18.75
C SER A 201 -3.26 15.85 18.73
N LYS A 202 -4.35 15.67 17.97
CA LYS A 202 -5.45 16.63 17.87
C LYS A 202 -6.74 15.91 17.48
N LYS A 203 -7.84 16.25 18.16
CA LYS A 203 -9.20 15.81 17.79
C LYS A 203 -10.05 17.04 17.53
N LYS A 204 -10.69 17.11 16.36
CA LYS A 204 -11.73 18.09 16.06
C LYS A 204 -13.07 17.35 16.05
N LYS A 205 -14.08 17.95 16.67
CA LYS A 205 -15.48 17.50 16.58
C LYS A 205 -16.14 18.20 15.41
#